data_AF-A0A947KX29-F1
#
_entry.id   AF-A0A947KX29-F1
#
_cell.length_a   1.000
_cell.length_b   1.000
_cell.length_c   1.000
_cell.angle_alpha   90.00
_cell.angle_beta   90.00
_cell.angle_gamma   90.00
#
_symmetry.space_group_name_H-M   'P 1'
#
loop_
_entity.id
_entity.type
_entity.pdbx_description
1 polymer ?
#
loop_
_entity_poly.entity_id
_entity_poly.type
_entity_poly.pdbx_seq_one_letter_code
_entity_poly.pdbx_strand_id
1 'polypeptide(L)'
;MNRLTLMPLVAAPLAAAGLLLPAPLSMVAAQAQDAVRQTAPVFDDAGRRLLADLQSAGEQVAAEALARWITASRADAISAGVQPIPQAIRARLTGHMPEALLDRVRYRVGSGHEFSLQTNAFQRSSAAAITLDDVVLFRSAEDAASNVDLWAHELHHVRQYQQWGVQGFAQHYTRNYQAVEAQAHEEAARVGAAVRVAQVRSPR
;
A
#
# COMPACT_ATOMS: atom_id res chain seq x y z
N MET A 1 -37.69 -80.05 12.69
CA MET A 1 -37.20 -80.39 14.05
C MET A 1 -36.07 -81.40 13.91
N ASN A 2 -34.81 -80.99 14.13
CA ASN A 2 -33.62 -81.85 14.34
C ASN A 2 -32.41 -80.92 14.58
N ARG A 3 -31.77 -80.88 15.77
CA ARG A 3 -30.79 -81.80 16.39
C ARG A 3 -29.32 -81.57 15.95
N LEU A 4 -28.42 -81.74 16.94
CA LEU A 4 -26.94 -81.90 16.92
C LEU A 4 -26.14 -80.60 17.12
N THR A 5 -25.46 -80.29 18.24
CA THR A 5 -24.58 -81.00 19.21
C THR A 5 -23.14 -81.26 18.74
N LEU A 6 -22.19 -80.55 19.39
CA LEU A 6 -20.76 -80.80 19.74
C LEU A 6 -19.68 -81.23 18.72
N MET A 7 -18.63 -80.37 18.64
CA MET A 7 -17.17 -80.59 18.88
C MET A 7 -16.38 -81.69 18.09
N PRO A 8 -15.03 -81.78 18.22
CA PRO A 8 -13.94 -80.77 18.24
C PRO A 8 -12.76 -81.20 17.31
N LEU A 9 -11.68 -80.42 17.17
CA LEU A 9 -10.30 -80.91 17.34
C LEU A 9 -9.27 -79.77 17.19
N VAL A 10 -8.42 -79.64 18.22
CA VAL A 10 -7.21 -78.83 18.22
C VAL A 10 -6.01 -79.78 18.12
N ALA A 11 -5.05 -79.46 17.26
CA ALA A 11 -3.65 -79.89 17.30
C ALA A 11 -2.85 -78.85 16.46
N ALA A 12 -2.15 -77.90 17.09
CA ALA A 12 -0.69 -77.89 17.39
C ALA A 12 0.21 -77.83 16.11
N PRO A 13 1.46 -77.28 16.11
CA PRO A 13 2.23 -76.61 17.17
C PRO A 13 3.06 -75.37 16.73
N LEU A 14 3.76 -74.77 17.70
CA LEU A 14 5.07 -74.08 17.65
C LEU A 14 5.43 -73.15 16.47
N ALA A 15 5.68 -71.87 16.79
CA ALA A 15 6.97 -71.24 16.48
C ALA A 15 7.21 -69.94 17.27
N ALA A 16 8.33 -69.96 18.00
CA ALA A 16 9.24 -68.85 18.29
C ALA A 16 8.69 -67.54 18.88
N ALA A 17 9.00 -67.38 20.17
CA ALA A 17 9.19 -66.07 20.79
C ALA A 17 10.26 -65.26 20.01
N GLY A 18 9.80 -64.26 19.26
CA GLY A 18 10.62 -63.19 18.72
C GLY A 18 10.52 -61.97 19.63
N LEU A 19 11.65 -61.60 20.21
CA LEU A 19 11.93 -60.43 21.03
C LEU A 19 11.16 -59.17 20.57
N LEU A 20 10.35 -58.59 21.47
CA LEU A 20 9.89 -57.19 21.34
C LEU A 20 11.10 -56.26 21.50
N LEU A 21 11.53 -55.64 20.42
CA LEU A 21 12.31 -54.40 20.47
C LEU A 21 11.32 -53.22 20.49
N PRO A 22 11.39 -52.28 21.44
CA PRO A 22 10.64 -51.04 21.33
C PRO A 22 11.24 -50.23 20.18
N ALA A 23 10.45 -50.00 19.13
CA ALA A 23 10.83 -49.07 18.07
C ALA A 23 11.16 -47.70 18.69
N PRO A 24 12.22 -47.01 18.25
CA PRO A 24 12.56 -45.70 18.78
C PRO A 24 11.42 -44.71 18.49
N LEU A 25 11.07 -43.89 19.49
CA LEU A 25 10.07 -42.81 19.47
C LEU A 25 10.23 -41.82 18.30
N SER A 26 11.31 -41.90 17.52
CA SER A 26 11.56 -41.09 16.33
C SER A 26 10.74 -41.48 15.10
N MET A 27 10.28 -42.74 14.98
CA MET A 27 9.56 -43.17 13.76
C MET A 27 8.08 -42.74 13.75
N VAL A 28 7.44 -42.65 14.92
CA VAL A 28 6.05 -42.16 15.05
C VAL A 28 5.98 -40.64 14.81
N ALA A 29 6.99 -39.88 15.23
CA ALA A 29 7.07 -38.44 14.96
C ALA A 29 7.30 -38.13 13.46
N ALA A 30 8.09 -38.94 12.75
CA ALA A 30 8.32 -38.79 11.31
C ALA A 30 7.07 -39.10 10.48
N GLN A 31 6.32 -40.17 10.82
CA GLN A 31 5.05 -40.50 10.15
C GLN A 31 3.94 -39.50 10.48
N ALA A 32 3.93 -38.93 11.69
CA ALA A 32 3.02 -37.83 12.04
C ALA A 32 3.37 -36.53 11.30
N GLN A 33 4.66 -36.23 11.07
CA GLN A 33 5.08 -35.09 10.26
C GLN A 33 4.77 -35.26 8.77
N ASP A 34 4.85 -36.49 8.23
CA ASP A 34 4.41 -36.79 6.86
C ASP A 34 2.87 -36.72 6.72
N ALA A 35 2.12 -37.23 7.70
CA ALA A 35 0.66 -37.14 7.69
C ALA A 35 0.14 -35.70 7.88
N VAL A 36 0.84 -34.88 8.66
CA VAL A 36 0.56 -33.44 8.83
C VAL A 36 0.95 -32.63 7.57
N ARG A 37 2.00 -33.04 6.84
CA ARG A 37 2.31 -32.45 5.51
C ARG A 37 1.29 -32.81 4.43
N GLN A 38 0.64 -33.97 4.55
CA GLN A 38 -0.33 -34.46 3.55
C GLN A 38 -1.76 -33.93 3.74
N THR A 39 -2.04 -33.18 4.82
CA THR A 39 -3.40 -32.72 5.17
C THR A 39 -3.54 -31.21 5.33
N ALA A 40 -2.47 -30.42 5.15
CA ALA A 40 -2.61 -28.99 4.94
C ALA A 40 -3.23 -28.78 3.54
N PRO A 41 -4.27 -27.94 3.38
CA PRO A 41 -4.75 -27.58 2.05
C PRO A 41 -3.61 -26.85 1.33
N VAL A 42 -2.90 -27.60 0.47
CA VAL A 42 -1.91 -27.02 -0.44
C VAL A 42 -2.74 -26.25 -1.46
N PHE A 43 -2.74 -24.91 -1.36
CA PHE A 43 -3.10 -24.08 -2.51
C PHE A 43 -2.15 -24.49 -3.64
N ASP A 44 -2.66 -25.26 -4.61
CA ASP A 44 -1.92 -25.65 -5.80
C ASP A 44 -1.58 -24.41 -6.65
N ASP A 45 -0.76 -24.59 -7.69
CA ASP A 45 -0.35 -23.47 -8.54
C ASP A 45 -1.54 -22.77 -9.22
N ALA A 46 -2.63 -23.50 -9.49
CA ALA A 46 -3.86 -22.94 -10.03
C ALA A 46 -4.59 -22.05 -9.01
N GLY A 47 -4.73 -22.50 -7.76
CA GLY A 47 -5.32 -21.74 -6.66
C GLY A 47 -4.49 -20.50 -6.30
N ARG A 48 -3.16 -20.59 -6.36
CA ARG A 48 -2.26 -19.43 -6.20
C ARG A 48 -2.43 -18.41 -7.31
N ARG A 49 -2.52 -18.87 -8.57
CA ARG A 49 -2.77 -17.99 -9.73
C ARG A 49 -4.13 -17.31 -9.62
N LEU A 50 -5.19 -18.06 -9.29
CA LEU A 50 -6.52 -17.50 -9.10
C LEU A 50 -6.54 -16.46 -7.97
N LEU A 51 -5.89 -16.73 -6.83
CA LEU A 51 -5.78 -15.74 -5.75
C LEU A 51 -5.02 -14.50 -6.20
N ALA A 52 -3.91 -14.66 -6.94
CA ALA A 52 -3.16 -13.55 -7.49
C ALA A 52 -3.97 -12.76 -8.53
N ASP A 53 -4.78 -13.42 -9.35
CA ASP A 53 -5.67 -12.79 -10.32
C ASP A 53 -6.80 -12.02 -9.62
N LEU A 54 -7.40 -12.59 -8.57
CA LEU A 54 -8.42 -11.93 -7.75
C LEU A 54 -7.85 -10.73 -6.99
N GLN A 55 -6.65 -10.87 -6.41
CA GLN A 55 -5.93 -9.77 -5.79
C GLN A 55 -5.62 -8.67 -6.81
N SER A 56 -5.12 -9.04 -8.00
CA SER A 56 -4.84 -8.11 -9.08
C SER A 56 -6.09 -7.40 -9.58
N ALA A 57 -7.21 -8.11 -9.71
CA ALA A 57 -8.50 -7.53 -10.07
C ALA A 57 -8.99 -6.56 -8.98
N GLY A 58 -8.83 -6.92 -7.71
CA GLY A 58 -9.12 -6.05 -6.57
C GLY A 58 -8.25 -4.78 -6.59
N GLU A 59 -6.95 -4.91 -6.84
CA GLU A 59 -6.02 -3.78 -6.99
C GLU A 59 -6.43 -2.87 -8.15
N GLN A 60 -6.81 -3.45 -9.30
CA GLN A 60 -7.24 -2.67 -10.48
C GLN A 60 -8.51 -1.87 -10.20
N VAL A 61 -9.52 -2.50 -9.58
CA VAL A 61 -10.77 -1.83 -9.21
C VAL A 61 -10.51 -0.71 -8.20
N ALA A 62 -9.66 -0.95 -7.20
CA ALA A 62 -9.28 0.05 -6.21
C ALA A 62 -8.49 1.21 -6.83
N ALA A 63 -7.53 0.93 -7.72
CA ALA A 63 -6.78 1.94 -8.45
C ALA A 63 -7.69 2.79 -9.35
N GLU A 64 -8.63 2.18 -10.06
CA GLU A 64 -9.57 2.92 -10.90
C GLU A 64 -10.53 3.80 -10.07
N ALA A 65 -11.00 3.29 -8.94
CA ALA A 65 -11.80 4.08 -8.01
C ALA A 65 -11.01 5.29 -7.46
N LEU A 66 -9.75 5.08 -7.07
CA LEU A 66 -8.86 6.15 -6.61
C LEU A 66 -8.57 7.18 -7.71
N ALA A 67 -8.27 6.73 -8.94
CA ALA A 67 -8.04 7.62 -10.08
C ALA A 67 -9.26 8.50 -10.37
N ARG A 68 -10.47 7.93 -10.39
CA ARG A 68 -11.71 8.70 -10.55
C ARG A 68 -11.91 9.71 -9.43
N TRP A 69 -11.62 9.32 -8.19
CA TRP A 69 -11.72 10.23 -7.04
C TRP A 69 -10.73 11.39 -7.14
N ILE A 70 -9.48 11.14 -7.55
CA ILE A 70 -8.47 12.19 -7.78
C ILE A 70 -8.96 13.17 -8.85
N THR A 71 -9.42 12.66 -9.99
CA THR A 71 -9.90 13.51 -11.09
C THR A 71 -11.11 14.35 -10.70
N ALA A 72 -12.10 13.76 -10.02
CA ALA A 72 -13.28 14.48 -9.55
C ALA A 72 -12.90 15.55 -8.52
N SER A 73 -12.09 15.18 -7.51
CA SER A 73 -11.67 16.10 -6.46
C SER A 73 -10.85 17.27 -7.01
N ARG A 74 -10.03 17.03 -8.04
CA ARG A 74 -9.28 18.09 -8.73
C ARG A 74 -10.23 19.06 -9.43
N ALA A 75 -11.22 18.55 -10.15
CA ALA A 75 -12.20 19.37 -10.86
C ALA A 75 -12.99 20.25 -9.86
N ASP A 76 -13.43 19.66 -8.75
CA ASP A 76 -14.12 20.39 -7.68
C ASP A 76 -13.23 21.50 -7.11
N ALA A 77 -11.97 21.18 -6.78
CA ALA A 77 -11.00 22.16 -6.28
C ALA A 77 -10.80 23.34 -7.24
N ILE A 78 -10.66 23.06 -8.54
CA ILE A 78 -10.50 24.10 -9.58
C ILE A 78 -11.76 24.96 -9.66
N SER A 79 -12.95 24.35 -9.62
CA SER A 79 -14.23 25.08 -9.68
C SER A 79 -14.44 26.01 -8.48
N ALA A 80 -14.00 25.58 -7.29
CA ALA A 80 -14.02 26.38 -6.07
C ALA A 80 -12.97 27.51 -6.04
N GLY A 81 -12.06 27.52 -7.01
CA GLY A 81 -10.97 28.49 -7.14
C GLY A 81 -9.67 27.99 -6.50
N VAL A 82 -8.59 28.16 -7.25
CA VAL A 82 -7.23 27.80 -6.86
C VAL A 82 -6.27 28.96 -7.12
N GLN A 83 -5.16 28.98 -6.40
CA GLN A 83 -4.14 30.02 -6.46
C GLN A 83 -2.80 29.44 -6.97
N PRO A 84 -1.91 30.24 -7.59
CA PRO A 84 -0.55 29.80 -7.89
C PRO A 84 0.28 29.62 -6.60
N ILE A 85 1.38 28.87 -6.64
CA ILE A 85 2.28 28.71 -5.48
C ILE A 85 2.62 30.09 -4.87
N PRO A 86 2.51 30.28 -3.53
CA PRO A 86 2.85 31.54 -2.88
C PRO A 86 4.26 32.00 -3.24
N GLN A 87 4.44 33.28 -3.54
CA GLN A 87 5.72 33.81 -4.04
C GLN A 87 6.90 33.50 -3.09
N ALA A 88 6.69 33.58 -1.78
CA ALA A 88 7.70 33.27 -0.77
C ALA A 88 8.13 31.78 -0.80
N ILE A 89 7.19 30.87 -1.03
CA ILE A 89 7.48 29.44 -1.20
C ILE A 89 8.19 29.20 -2.52
N ARG A 90 7.67 29.76 -3.62
CA ARG A 90 8.28 29.66 -4.94
C ARG A 90 9.74 30.09 -4.91
N ALA A 91 10.04 31.27 -4.35
CA ALA A 91 11.40 31.79 -4.27
C ALA A 91 12.36 30.85 -3.52
N ARG A 92 11.88 30.13 -2.51
CA ARG A 92 12.67 29.14 -1.76
C ARG A 92 12.85 27.83 -2.53
N LEU A 93 11.92 27.47 -3.41
CA LEU A 93 11.99 26.24 -4.22
C LEU A 93 12.72 26.41 -5.56
N THR A 94 12.84 27.65 -6.05
CA THR A 94 13.58 27.98 -7.27
C THR A 94 15.01 27.44 -7.20
N GLY A 95 15.43 26.75 -8.25
CA GLY A 95 16.74 26.09 -8.32
C GLY A 95 16.81 24.70 -7.69
N HIS A 96 15.77 24.29 -6.96
CA HIS A 96 15.64 22.93 -6.40
C HIS A 96 14.60 22.07 -7.11
N MET A 97 13.60 22.72 -7.73
CA MET A 97 12.54 22.11 -8.53
C MET A 97 12.50 22.74 -9.93
N PRO A 98 12.05 22.01 -10.97
CA PRO A 98 11.90 22.58 -12.32
C PRO A 98 10.93 23.76 -12.34
N GLU A 99 11.26 24.86 -13.03
CA GLU A 99 10.39 26.04 -13.08
C GLU A 99 9.02 25.76 -13.70
N ALA A 100 8.99 24.97 -14.78
CA ALA A 100 7.75 24.54 -15.42
C ALA A 100 6.81 23.78 -14.45
N LEU A 101 7.36 23.07 -13.46
CA LEU A 101 6.57 22.44 -12.40
C LEU A 101 5.98 23.50 -11.46
N LEU A 102 6.78 24.46 -11.03
CA LEU A 102 6.33 25.55 -10.14
C LEU A 102 5.27 26.43 -10.83
N ASP A 103 5.35 26.60 -12.15
CA ASP A 103 4.41 27.38 -12.98
C ASP A 103 3.05 26.73 -13.16
N ARG A 104 3.01 25.40 -13.30
CA ARG A 104 1.75 24.68 -13.52
C ARG A 104 0.96 24.44 -12.23
N VAL A 105 1.64 24.25 -11.11
CA VAL A 105 0.99 23.82 -9.86
C VAL A 105 0.10 24.90 -9.29
N ARG A 106 -1.07 24.49 -8.81
CA ARG A 106 -2.03 25.32 -8.13
C ARG A 106 -2.27 24.78 -6.72
N TYR A 107 -2.76 25.63 -5.83
CA TYR A 107 -3.14 25.21 -4.50
C TYR A 107 -4.41 25.87 -4.01
N ARG A 108 -4.97 25.27 -2.96
CA ARG A 108 -6.06 25.84 -2.18
C ARG A 108 -5.86 25.49 -0.72
N VAL A 109 -6.31 26.37 0.16
CA VAL A 109 -6.37 26.12 1.60
C VAL A 109 -7.79 25.80 2.01
N GLY A 110 -7.89 24.89 2.96
CA GLY A 110 -9.13 24.52 3.60
C GLY A 110 -9.80 23.41 2.84
N SER A 111 -10.79 22.88 3.53
CA SER A 111 -11.58 21.81 3.04
C SER A 111 -12.80 22.48 2.35
N GLY A 112 -12.88 22.49 1.01
CA GLY A 112 -14.05 23.01 0.27
C GLY A 112 -15.38 22.54 0.89
N HIS A 113 -16.40 23.38 0.97
CA HIS A 113 -17.67 22.96 1.58
C HIS A 113 -18.45 21.96 0.68
N GLU A 114 -17.94 21.63 -0.50
CA GLU A 114 -18.57 20.74 -1.50
C GLU A 114 -18.04 19.30 -1.51
N PHE A 115 -17.43 18.81 -0.43
CA PHE A 115 -16.93 17.43 -0.40
C PHE A 115 -18.04 16.41 -0.52
N SER A 116 -18.10 15.80 -1.69
CA SER A 116 -18.75 14.52 -1.93
C SER A 116 -18.44 13.53 -0.80
N LEU A 117 -19.36 12.60 -0.53
CA LEU A 117 -19.23 11.57 0.52
C LEU A 117 -17.88 10.82 0.47
N GLN A 118 -17.29 10.74 -0.72
CA GLN A 118 -15.99 10.15 -1.00
C GLN A 118 -14.83 10.91 -0.33
N THR A 119 -14.89 12.24 -0.26
CA THR A 119 -13.83 13.04 0.36
C THR A 119 -13.96 13.11 1.88
N ASN A 120 -15.16 12.90 2.44
CA ASN A 120 -15.34 12.69 3.88
C ASN A 120 -14.60 11.46 4.43
N ALA A 121 -14.40 10.41 3.62
CA ALA A 121 -13.60 9.25 4.01
C ALA A 121 -12.10 9.60 4.14
N PHE A 122 -11.59 10.45 3.24
CA PHE A 122 -10.22 10.97 3.28
C PHE A 122 -10.01 12.11 4.28
N GLN A 123 -11.05 12.87 4.66
CA GLN A 123 -10.98 13.88 5.73
C GLN A 123 -10.64 13.29 7.10
N ARG A 124 -10.89 11.98 7.30
CA ARG A 124 -10.41 11.24 8.48
C ARG A 124 -8.92 10.96 8.45
N SER A 125 -8.23 11.20 7.33
CA SER A 125 -6.77 11.16 7.29
C SER A 125 -6.22 12.37 8.05
N SER A 126 -5.17 12.16 8.83
CA SER A 126 -4.42 13.21 9.52
C SER A 126 -3.46 13.96 8.58
N ALA A 127 -3.63 13.84 7.26
CA ALA A 127 -2.76 14.46 6.27
C ALA A 127 -2.84 15.99 6.33
N ALA A 128 -1.68 16.65 6.26
CA ALA A 128 -1.55 18.11 6.26
C ALA A 128 -1.84 18.72 4.88
N ALA A 129 -1.56 17.97 3.81
CA ALA A 129 -1.94 18.29 2.44
C ALA A 129 -2.23 17.03 1.63
N ILE A 130 -2.85 17.20 0.46
CA ILE A 130 -3.11 16.14 -0.53
C ILE A 130 -2.84 16.71 -1.92
N THR A 131 -2.10 15.97 -2.75
CA THR A 131 -1.89 16.31 -4.17
C THR A 131 -2.88 15.59 -5.09
N LEU A 132 -3.57 16.37 -5.91
CA LEU A 132 -4.54 15.94 -6.91
C LEU A 132 -4.05 16.34 -8.32
N ASP A 133 -3.20 15.50 -8.93
CA ASP A 133 -2.42 15.81 -10.14
C ASP A 133 -1.55 17.06 -9.96
N ASP A 134 -2.02 18.23 -10.37
CA ASP A 134 -1.30 19.51 -10.29
C ASP A 134 -1.94 20.50 -9.32
N VAL A 135 -2.94 20.06 -8.55
CA VAL A 135 -3.59 20.85 -7.51
C VAL A 135 -3.24 20.29 -6.15
N VAL A 136 -2.66 21.11 -5.27
CA VAL A 136 -2.36 20.75 -3.89
C VAL A 136 -3.41 21.35 -2.94
N LEU A 137 -4.08 20.51 -2.17
CA LEU A 137 -5.02 20.93 -1.14
C LEU A 137 -4.33 20.92 0.21
N PHE A 138 -4.16 22.11 0.81
CA PHE A 138 -3.62 22.25 2.16
C PHE A 138 -4.74 22.34 3.18
N ARG A 139 -4.56 21.67 4.32
CA ARG A 139 -5.46 21.82 5.46
C ARG A 139 -5.30 23.18 6.14
N SER A 140 -4.07 23.63 6.32
CA SER A 140 -3.72 24.86 7.03
C SER A 140 -3.19 25.94 6.09
N ALA A 141 -3.61 27.18 6.32
CA ALA A 141 -3.06 28.35 5.62
C ALA A 141 -1.58 28.57 5.97
N GLU A 142 -1.20 28.25 7.21
CA GLU A 142 0.17 28.40 7.70
C GLU A 142 1.14 27.47 6.97
N ASP A 143 0.75 26.20 6.84
CA ASP A 143 1.52 25.21 6.08
C ASP A 143 1.65 25.62 4.62
N ALA A 144 0.54 26.00 3.99
CA ALA A 144 0.54 26.48 2.60
C ALA A 144 1.43 27.71 2.40
N ALA A 145 1.50 28.61 3.38
CA ALA A 145 2.25 29.86 3.27
C ALA A 145 3.75 29.71 3.56
N SER A 146 4.17 28.73 4.37
CA SER A 146 5.52 28.74 4.96
C SER A 146 6.26 27.40 4.96
N ASN A 147 5.56 26.27 4.86
CA ASN A 147 6.14 24.94 5.05
C ASN A 147 6.72 24.39 3.73
N VAL A 148 7.99 24.72 3.47
CA VAL A 148 8.70 24.30 2.25
C VAL A 148 8.91 22.79 2.18
N ASP A 149 9.09 22.12 3.31
CA ASP A 149 9.31 20.67 3.34
C ASP A 149 8.02 19.96 2.89
N LEU A 150 6.86 20.40 3.38
CA LEU A 150 5.56 19.91 2.92
C LEU A 150 5.33 20.22 1.43
N TRP A 151 5.62 21.45 0.98
CA TRP A 151 5.53 21.75 -0.46
C TRP A 151 6.42 20.88 -1.33
N ALA A 152 7.66 20.59 -0.89
CA ALA A 152 8.56 19.74 -1.64
C ALA A 152 8.05 18.29 -1.74
N HIS A 153 7.43 17.79 -0.67
CA HIS A 153 6.73 16.50 -0.64
C HIS A 153 5.58 16.48 -1.67
N GLU A 154 4.67 17.44 -1.60
CA GLU A 154 3.51 17.50 -2.51
C GLU A 154 3.94 17.68 -3.99
N LEU A 155 4.94 18.52 -4.26
CA LEU A 155 5.49 18.69 -5.61
C LEU A 155 6.19 17.42 -6.13
N HIS A 156 6.65 16.53 -5.25
CA HIS A 156 7.11 15.22 -5.66
C HIS A 156 5.94 14.36 -6.17
N HIS A 157 4.79 14.36 -5.48
CA HIS A 157 3.59 13.71 -6.00
C HIS A 157 3.14 14.29 -7.35
N VAL A 158 3.24 15.61 -7.56
CA VAL A 158 2.95 16.21 -8.87
C VAL A 158 3.86 15.61 -9.96
N ARG A 159 5.15 15.38 -9.69
CA ARG A 159 6.05 14.72 -10.64
C ARG A 159 5.68 13.26 -10.88
N GLN A 160 5.29 12.53 -9.84
CA GLN A 160 4.78 11.17 -9.98
C GLN A 160 3.54 11.14 -10.88
N TYR A 161 2.61 12.09 -10.74
CA TYR A 161 1.49 12.26 -11.66
C TYR A 161 1.93 12.61 -13.09
N GLN A 162 2.92 13.48 -13.28
CA GLN A 162 3.45 13.79 -14.61
C GLN A 162 4.08 12.56 -15.28
N GLN A 163 4.75 11.71 -14.51
CA GLN A 163 5.45 10.53 -15.01
C GLN A 163 4.49 9.37 -15.30
N TRP A 164 3.50 9.15 -14.42
CA TRP A 164 2.65 7.95 -14.46
C TRP A 164 1.23 8.24 -14.96
N GLY A 165 0.83 9.51 -15.04
CA GLY A 165 -0.57 9.91 -15.15
C GLY A 165 -1.36 9.56 -13.88
N VAL A 166 -2.61 10.01 -13.81
CA VAL A 166 -3.50 9.75 -12.65
C VAL A 166 -3.75 8.25 -12.45
N GLN A 167 -3.97 7.51 -13.54
CA GLN A 167 -4.20 6.06 -13.47
C GLN A 167 -2.97 5.31 -12.98
N GLY A 168 -1.78 5.64 -13.52
CA GLY A 168 -0.54 4.98 -13.10
C GLY A 168 -0.19 5.32 -11.65
N PHE A 169 -0.35 6.57 -11.23
CA PHE A 169 -0.21 6.95 -9.82
C PHE A 169 -1.12 6.11 -8.92
N ALA A 170 -2.40 6.01 -9.25
CA ALA A 170 -3.35 5.23 -8.46
C ALA A 170 -2.96 3.75 -8.37
N GLN A 171 -2.46 3.16 -9.46
CA GLN A 171 -1.95 1.78 -9.46
C GLN A 171 -0.72 1.61 -8.55
N HIS A 172 0.24 2.52 -8.64
CA HIS A 172 1.43 2.50 -7.77
C HIS A 172 1.05 2.69 -6.30
N TYR A 173 0.15 3.63 -6.01
CA TYR A 173 -0.30 3.95 -4.66
C TYR A 173 -1.11 2.83 -4.03
N THR A 174 -2.06 2.22 -4.76
CA THR A 174 -2.85 1.09 -4.27
C THR A 174 -1.99 -0.14 -4.01
N ARG A 175 -0.97 -0.38 -4.84
CA ARG A 175 -0.07 -1.53 -4.66
C ARG A 175 0.92 -1.34 -3.52
N ASN A 176 1.52 -0.17 -3.40
CA ASN A 176 2.55 0.11 -2.41
C ASN A 176 2.64 1.61 -2.11
N TYR A 177 1.67 2.12 -1.35
CA TYR A 177 1.67 3.52 -0.95
C TYR A 177 2.93 3.90 -0.18
N GLN A 178 3.50 2.99 0.63
CA GLN A 178 4.69 3.29 1.43
C GLN A 178 5.89 3.67 0.55
N ALA A 179 6.08 2.99 -0.59
CA ALA A 179 7.15 3.33 -1.52
C ALA A 179 6.91 4.69 -2.19
N VAL A 180 5.66 5.00 -2.55
CA VAL A 180 5.29 6.28 -3.16
C VAL A 180 5.53 7.45 -2.18
N GLU A 181 5.11 7.29 -0.92
CA GLU A 181 5.30 8.27 0.16
C GLU A 181 6.78 8.41 0.56
N ALA A 182 7.53 7.31 0.60
CA ALA A 182 8.96 7.33 0.93
C ALA A 182 9.74 8.20 -0.05
N GLN A 183 9.49 8.07 -1.35
CA GLN A 183 10.12 8.90 -2.38
C GLN A 183 9.81 10.40 -2.19
N ALA A 184 8.56 10.73 -1.83
CA ALA A 184 8.15 12.11 -1.56
C ALA A 184 8.82 12.66 -0.29
N HIS A 185 8.95 11.86 0.76
CA HIS A 185 9.68 12.23 1.98
C HIS A 185 11.19 12.42 1.76
N GLU A 186 11.83 11.53 1.01
CA GLU A 186 13.25 11.64 0.68
C GLU A 186 13.56 12.93 -0.07
N GLU A 187 12.71 13.27 -1.04
CA GLU A 187 12.85 14.51 -1.79
C GLU A 187 12.61 15.74 -0.92
N ALA A 188 11.57 15.72 -0.07
CA ALA A 188 11.30 16.79 0.87
C ALA A 188 12.49 17.04 1.80
N ALA A 189 13.09 15.98 2.33
CA ALA A 189 14.29 16.07 3.16
C ALA A 189 15.47 16.69 2.40
N ARG A 190 15.71 16.26 1.15
CA ARG A 190 16.77 16.79 0.29
C ARG A 190 16.59 18.29 0.03
N VAL A 191 15.40 18.70 -0.38
CA VAL A 191 15.09 20.10 -0.71
C VAL A 191 15.11 20.97 0.55
N GLY A 192 14.49 20.51 1.63
CA GLY A 192 14.50 21.20 2.91
C GLY A 192 15.91 21.48 3.43
N ALA A 193 16.80 20.49 3.34
CA ALA A 193 18.21 20.67 3.71
C ALA A 193 18.90 21.72 2.83
N ALA A 194 18.70 21.67 1.51
CA ALA A 194 19.30 22.62 0.57
C ALA A 194 18.81 24.06 0.81
N VAL A 195 17.51 24.24 1.07
CA VAL A 195 16.92 25.55 1.36
C VAL A 195 17.47 26.13 2.67
N ARG A 196 17.58 25.31 3.73
CA ARG A 196 18.18 25.76 4.99
C ARG A 196 19.63 26.21 4.81
N VAL A 197 20.43 25.47 4.04
CA VAL A 197 21.81 25.86 3.71
C VAL A 197 21.87 27.18 2.94
N ALA A 198 20.98 27.38 1.96
CA ALA A 198 20.92 28.62 1.19
C ALA A 198 20.55 29.83 2.08
N GLN A 199 19.64 29.65 3.02
CA GLN A 199 19.26 30.70 3.98
C GLN A 199 20.40 31.10 4.90
N VAL A 200 21.23 30.15 5.36
CA VAL A 200 22.41 30.44 6.19
C VAL A 200 23.47 31.22 5.40
N ARG A 201 23.63 30.92 4.10
CA ARG A 201 24.64 31.56 3.24
C ARG A 201 24.26 32.97 2.77
N SER A 202 22.98 33.32 2.84
CA SER A 202 22.46 34.65 2.53
C SER A 202 21.76 35.24 3.75
N PRO A 203 22.51 35.55 4.84
CA PRO A 203 21.92 36.20 6.00
C PRO A 203 21.34 37.55 5.58
N ARG A 204 20.07 37.77 5.91
CA ARG A 204 19.36 39.03 5.66
C ARG A 204 20.01 40.20 6.40
#